data_AF-A0A9D1WME6-F1
#
_entry.id   AF-A0A9D1WME6-F1
#
_cell.length_a   1.000
_cell.length_b   1.000
_cell.length_c   1.000
_cell.angle_alpha   90.00
_cell.angle_beta   90.00
_cell.angle_gamma   90.00
#
_symmetry.space_group_name_H-M   'P 1'
#
loop_
_entity.id
_entity.type
_entity.pdbx_description
1 polymer ?
#
loop_
_entity_poly.entity_id
_entity_poly.type
_entity_poly.pdbx_seq_one_letter_code
_entity_poly.pdbx_strand_id
1 'polypeptide(L)'
;MNNAKLRPLDNALITYQRQLVTEVAFCLNDIPTSIRVRVYRALDGDVFSSEQSHYIQTPLQSEPIFEVADDHPSVEACLLAISHSMAEEYQRAEAAGHTPSENWLLPSRDFN
;
A
#
# COMPACT_ATOMS: atom_id res chain seq x y z
N MET A 1 10.97 5.96 -17.19
CA MET A 1 9.93 6.58 -18.06
C MET A 1 9.52 7.90 -17.42
N ASN A 2 9.58 9.01 -18.15
CA ASN A 2 9.06 10.30 -17.68
C ASN A 2 7.53 10.24 -17.71
N ASN A 3 6.88 9.92 -16.59
CA ASN A 3 5.43 10.11 -16.45
C ASN A 3 5.18 11.60 -16.26
N ALA A 4 4.83 12.29 -17.36
CA ALA A 4 4.44 13.70 -17.29
C ALA A 4 3.22 13.84 -16.35
N LYS A 5 3.22 14.87 -15.49
CA LYS A 5 2.09 15.20 -14.62
C LYS A 5 0.90 15.57 -15.51
N LEU A 6 -0.23 14.88 -15.36
CA LEU A 6 -1.48 15.23 -16.01
C LEU A 6 -2.06 16.52 -15.41
N ARG A 7 -2.85 17.24 -16.21
CA ARG A 7 -3.60 18.40 -15.71
C ARG A 7 -4.88 17.92 -15.02
N PRO A 8 -5.33 18.60 -13.96
CA PRO A 8 -6.67 18.43 -13.41
C PRO A 8 -7.75 18.50 -14.49
N LEU A 9 -8.78 17.67 -14.35
CA LEU A 9 -10.01 17.77 -15.12
C LEU A 9 -10.83 18.94 -14.59
N ASP A 10 -11.19 19.88 -15.46
CA ASP A 10 -11.97 21.07 -15.10
C ASP A 10 -13.48 20.78 -15.19
N ASN A 11 -14.00 20.12 -14.15
CA ASN A 11 -15.42 19.84 -14.00
C ASN A 11 -15.80 19.83 -12.52
N ALA A 12 -16.73 20.71 -12.12
CA ALA A 12 -17.13 20.89 -10.72
C ALA A 12 -17.77 19.65 -10.07
N LEU A 13 -18.21 18.66 -10.85
CA LEU A 13 -18.73 17.39 -10.34
C LEU A 13 -17.62 16.39 -9.99
N ILE A 14 -16.38 16.63 -10.43
CA ILE A 14 -15.23 15.77 -10.13
C ILE A 14 -14.59 16.28 -8.84
N THR A 15 -14.78 15.52 -7.76
CA THR A 15 -14.31 15.88 -6.41
C THR A 15 -13.02 15.16 -6.01
N TYR A 16 -12.61 14.14 -6.76
CA TYR A 16 -11.40 13.36 -6.49
C TYR A 16 -10.74 12.92 -7.79
N GLN A 17 -9.44 13.17 -7.91
CA GLN A 17 -8.68 12.84 -9.11
C GLN A 17 -7.21 12.65 -8.77
N ARG A 18 -6.66 11.54 -9.23
CA ARG A 18 -5.27 11.17 -9.04
C ARG A 18 -4.75 10.40 -10.24
N GLN A 19 -3.45 10.46 -10.45
CA GLN A 19 -2.75 9.74 -11.51
C GLN A 19 -1.91 8.62 -10.90
N LEU A 20 -2.02 7.41 -11.44
CA LEU A 20 -1.10 6.32 -11.11
C LEU A 20 0.33 6.70 -11.52
N VAL A 21 1.23 6.74 -10.55
CA VAL A 21 2.64 7.09 -10.76
C VAL A 21 3.46 5.85 -11.01
N THR A 22 3.28 4.84 -10.17
CA THR A 22 3.98 3.55 -10.24
C THR A 22 3.15 2.46 -9.59
N GLU A 23 3.45 1.21 -9.97
CA GLU A 23 3.02 0.02 -9.26
C GLU A 23 4.25 -0.83 -8.95
N VAL A 24 4.32 -1.37 -7.74
CA VAL A 24 5.41 -2.24 -7.29
C VAL A 24 4.81 -3.52 -6.73
N ALA A 25 5.49 -4.64 -6.94
CA ALA A 25 5.11 -5.92 -6.37
C ALA A 25 6.26 -6.50 -5.55
N PHE A 26 5.95 -7.07 -4.39
CA PHE A 26 6.90 -7.77 -3.53
C PHE A 26 6.22 -8.95 -2.81
N CYS A 27 7.01 -9.80 -2.16
CA CYS A 27 6.53 -10.88 -1.30
C CYS A 27 7.14 -10.71 0.11
N LEU A 28 6.51 -11.28 1.12
CA LEU A 28 7.04 -11.32 2.49
C LEU A 28 7.69 -12.69 2.75
N ASN A 29 9.01 -12.75 2.56
CA ASN A 29 9.84 -13.93 2.82
C ASN A 29 9.15 -15.27 2.44
N ASP A 30 8.78 -16.10 3.42
CA ASP A 30 8.22 -17.44 3.22
C ASP A 30 6.75 -17.45 2.78
N ILE A 31 6.12 -16.29 2.61
CA ILE A 31 4.75 -16.16 2.08
C ILE A 31 4.83 -15.89 0.57
N PRO A 32 4.44 -16.85 -0.29
CA PRO A 32 4.64 -16.76 -1.73
C PRO A 32 3.67 -15.79 -2.44
N THR A 33 2.58 -15.41 -1.76
CA THR A 33 1.59 -14.46 -2.29
C THR A 33 2.23 -13.11 -2.60
N SER A 34 2.05 -12.64 -3.84
CA SER A 34 2.54 -11.33 -4.27
C SER A 34 1.63 -10.20 -3.78
N ILE A 35 2.24 -9.24 -3.10
CA ILE A 35 1.62 -8.01 -2.63
C ILE A 35 1.97 -6.91 -3.63
N ARG A 36 0.94 -6.37 -4.29
CA ARG A 36 1.02 -5.18 -5.15
C ARG A 36 0.68 -3.92 -4.37
N VAL A 37 1.42 -2.86 -4.63
CA VAL A 37 1.20 -1.49 -4.15
C VAL A 37 1.16 -0.54 -5.34
N ARG A 38 0.06 0.20 -5.47
CA ARG A 38 -0.10 1.29 -6.45
C ARG A 38 0.10 2.61 -5.73
N VAL A 39 0.95 3.47 -6.29
CA VAL A 39 1.16 4.82 -5.75
C VAL A 39 0.58 5.82 -6.74
N TYR A 40 -0.24 6.71 -6.22
CA TYR A 40 -0.91 7.75 -6.96
C TYR A 40 -0.44 9.12 -6.51
N ARG A 41 -0.51 10.10 -7.42
CA ARG A 41 -0.32 11.52 -7.12
C ARG A 41 -1.63 12.26 -7.33
N ALA A 42 -2.03 13.09 -6.39
CA ALA A 42 -3.16 14.01 -6.56
C ALA A 42 -2.92 14.95 -7.75
N LEU A 43 -3.95 15.24 -8.56
CA LEU A 43 -3.78 16.13 -9.71
C LEU A 43 -3.77 17.62 -9.32
N ASP A 44 -4.47 17.96 -8.24
CA ASP A 44 -4.62 19.31 -7.67
C ASP A 44 -3.54 19.65 -6.62
N GLY A 45 -2.64 18.72 -6.32
CA GLY A 45 -1.58 18.90 -5.33
C GLY A 45 -0.28 18.16 -5.67
N ASP A 46 0.62 18.14 -4.69
CA ASP A 46 1.89 17.40 -4.73
C ASP A 46 1.94 16.37 -3.60
N VAL A 47 0.82 15.67 -3.44
CA VAL A 47 0.60 14.69 -2.38
C VAL A 47 0.43 13.31 -3.01
N PHE A 48 0.93 12.29 -2.33
CA PHE A 48 0.90 10.91 -2.79
C PHE A 48 0.04 10.04 -1.87
N SER A 49 -0.82 9.23 -2.48
CA SER A 49 -1.60 8.19 -1.81
C SER A 49 -1.22 6.81 -2.35
N SER A 50 -1.54 5.78 -1.60
CA SER A 50 -1.21 4.40 -1.90
C SER A 50 -2.46 3.52 -1.89
N GLU A 51 -2.46 2.45 -2.68
CA GLU A 51 -3.38 1.34 -2.53
C GLU A 51 -2.57 0.06 -2.46
N GLN A 52 -2.95 -0.86 -1.57
CA GLN A 52 -2.31 -2.16 -1.45
C GLN A 52 -3.31 -3.29 -1.69
N SER A 53 -2.85 -4.32 -2.39
CA SER A 53 -3.64 -5.52 -2.71
C SER A 53 -3.94 -6.40 -1.50
N HIS A 54 -3.07 -6.38 -0.49
CA HIS A 54 -3.19 -7.20 0.71
C HIS A 54 -2.72 -6.40 1.92
N TYR A 55 -3.38 -6.62 3.05
CA TYR A 55 -2.95 -6.15 4.37
C TYR A 55 -2.37 -7.33 5.16
N ILE A 56 -1.38 -7.08 6.00
CA ILE A 56 -0.88 -8.11 6.92
C ILE A 56 -1.77 -8.16 8.16
N GLN A 57 -2.17 -9.37 8.53
CA GLN A 57 -2.89 -9.70 9.75
C GLN A 57 -2.30 -10.98 10.32
N THR A 58 -1.34 -10.83 11.22
CA THR A 58 -0.71 -11.96 11.90
C THR A 58 -1.58 -12.50 13.03
N PRO A 59 -1.30 -13.69 13.59
CA PRO A 59 -2.04 -14.23 14.74
C PRO A 59 -1.96 -13.37 16.00
N LEU A 60 -1.00 -12.44 16.08
CA LEU A 60 -0.86 -11.50 17.19
C LEU A 60 -1.85 -10.32 17.10
N GLN A 61 -2.56 -10.18 15.97
CA GLN A 61 -3.41 -9.03 15.68
C GLN A 61 -4.88 -9.45 15.58
N SER A 62 -5.77 -8.70 16.26
CA SER A 62 -7.22 -8.88 16.09
C SER A 62 -7.73 -8.33 14.77
N GLU A 63 -7.05 -7.31 14.23
CA GLU A 63 -7.38 -6.63 12.97
C GLU A 63 -6.10 -6.34 12.17
N PRO A 64 -6.14 -6.30 10.83
CA PRO A 64 -5.00 -5.90 10.02
C PRO A 64 -4.60 -4.46 10.31
N ILE A 65 -3.33 -4.13 10.07
CA ILE A 65 -2.92 -2.73 10.05
C ILE A 65 -3.27 -2.13 8.70
N PHE A 66 -4.07 -1.07 8.76
CA PHE A 66 -4.30 -0.19 7.63
C PHE A 66 -3.33 0.98 7.75
N GLU A 67 -2.52 1.21 6.71
CA GLU A 67 -1.95 2.53 6.53
C GLU A 67 -3.10 3.50 6.22
N VAL A 68 -3.26 4.54 7.04
CA VAL A 68 -4.39 5.49 6.95
C VAL A 68 -3.98 6.82 6.30
N ALA A 69 -2.68 7.05 6.08
CA ALA A 69 -2.20 8.36 5.66
C ALA A 69 -2.22 8.51 4.14
N ASP A 70 -3.28 9.08 3.58
CA ASP A 70 -3.38 9.40 2.14
C ASP A 70 -2.50 10.58 1.69
N ASP A 71 -1.60 11.08 2.56
CA ASP A 71 -0.88 12.33 2.36
C ASP A 71 0.65 12.23 2.46
N HIS A 72 1.27 11.31 1.71
CA HIS A 72 2.72 11.15 1.72
C HIS A 72 3.45 12.22 0.89
N PRO A 73 4.69 12.61 1.28
CA PRO A 73 5.48 13.61 0.56
C PRO A 73 6.17 13.06 -0.71
N SER A 74 6.24 11.74 -0.88
CA SER A 74 6.91 11.12 -2.04
C SER A 74 6.44 9.69 -2.28
N VAL A 75 6.73 9.16 -3.48
CA VAL A 75 6.53 7.75 -3.82
C VAL A 75 7.31 6.83 -2.88
N GLU A 76 8.55 7.18 -2.57
CA GLU A 76 9.40 6.40 -1.67
C GLU A 76 8.80 6.36 -0.25
N ALA A 77 8.25 7.47 0.24
CA ALA A 77 7.61 7.51 1.54
C ALA A 77 6.38 6.58 1.63
N CYS A 78 5.54 6.51 0.59
CA CYS A 78 4.43 5.53 0.53
C CYS A 78 4.96 4.10 0.61
N LEU A 79 5.95 3.77 -0.22
CA LEU A 79 6.46 2.40 -0.31
C LEU A 79 7.16 1.97 0.98
N LEU A 80 7.94 2.86 1.61
CA LEU A 80 8.60 2.60 2.87
C LEU A 80 7.60 2.39 4.00
N ALA A 81 6.56 3.23 4.09
CA ALA A 81 5.59 3.12 5.16
C ALA A 81 4.79 1.79 5.09
N ILE A 82 4.33 1.38 3.90
CA ILE A 82 3.68 0.08 3.71
C ILE A 82 4.66 -1.07 3.97
N SER A 83 5.82 -1.08 3.31
CA SER A 83 6.75 -2.22 3.39
C SER A 83 7.33 -2.40 4.79
N HIS A 84 7.66 -1.32 5.51
CA HIS A 84 8.11 -1.39 6.89
C HIS A 84 7.01 -1.91 7.82
N SER A 85 5.80 -1.35 7.75
CA SER A 85 4.71 -1.84 8.60
C SER A 85 4.46 -3.33 8.39
N MET A 86 4.44 -3.79 7.14
CA MET A 86 4.27 -5.20 6.82
C MET A 86 5.41 -6.08 7.34
N ALA A 87 6.66 -5.64 7.17
CA ALA A 87 7.83 -6.38 7.64
C ALA A 87 7.91 -6.44 9.16
N GLU A 88 7.57 -5.35 9.86
CA GLU A 88 7.56 -5.29 11.32
C GLU A 88 6.57 -6.29 11.91
N GLU A 89 5.33 -6.34 11.41
CA GLU A 89 4.33 -7.32 11.88
C GLU A 89 4.76 -8.76 11.62
N TYR A 90 5.29 -9.02 10.42
CA TYR A 90 5.83 -10.33 10.06
C TYR A 90 6.89 -10.76 11.07
N GLN A 91 7.88 -9.90 11.34
CA GLN A 91 8.99 -10.19 12.23
C GLN A 91 8.53 -10.40 13.68
N ARG A 92 7.55 -9.61 14.13
CA ARG A 92 6.97 -9.78 15.48
C ARG A 92 6.28 -11.13 15.65
N ALA A 93 5.50 -11.57 14.67
CA ALA A 93 4.80 -12.85 14.72
C ALA A 93 5.78 -14.04 14.64
N GLU A 94 6.79 -13.94 13.78
CA GLU A 94 7.85 -14.96 13.68
C GLU A 94 8.67 -15.06 14.98
N ALA A 95 9.05 -13.92 15.57
CA ALA A 95 9.74 -13.87 16.85
C ALA A 95 8.90 -14.43 18.02
N ALA A 96 7.57 -14.38 17.93
CA ALA A 96 6.66 -15.01 18.88
C ALA A 96 6.44 -16.52 18.62
N GLY A 97 7.10 -17.10 17.63
CA GLY A 97 7.05 -18.53 17.30
C GLY A 97 5.93 -18.92 16.34
N HIS A 98 5.26 -17.96 15.69
CA HIS A 98 4.28 -18.26 14.66
C HIS A 98 4.94 -18.51 13.30
N THR A 99 4.48 -19.53 12.59
CA THR A 99 4.96 -19.84 11.24
C THR A 99 4.26 -18.95 10.21
N PRO A 100 5.02 -18.25 9.33
CA PRO A 100 4.47 -17.48 8.22
C PRO A 100 3.52 -18.31 7.35
N SER A 101 2.43 -17.69 6.90
CA SER A 101 1.41 -18.36 6.10
C SER A 101 0.69 -17.34 5.21
N GLU A 102 0.19 -17.80 4.07
CA GLU A 102 -0.68 -17.01 3.18
C GLU A 102 -1.92 -16.46 3.91
N ASN A 103 -2.39 -17.15 4.95
CA ASN A 103 -3.51 -16.69 5.78
C ASN A 103 -3.22 -15.41 6.57
N TRP A 104 -1.95 -14.97 6.63
CA TRP A 104 -1.60 -13.68 7.22
C TRP A 104 -1.87 -12.51 6.27
N LEU A 105 -2.23 -12.77 5.01
CA LEU A 105 -2.49 -11.74 4.02
C LEU A 105 -3.99 -11.65 3.74
N LEU A 106 -4.59 -10.57 4.22
CA LEU A 106 -5.98 -10.26 3.98
C LEU A 106 -6.10 -9.47 2.66
N PRO A 107 -6.81 -9.96 1.64
CA PRO A 107 -6.97 -9.21 0.39
C PRO A 107 -7.78 -7.92 0.63
N SER A 108 -7.31 -6.83 0.01
CA SER A 108 -8.04 -5.56 -0.02
C SER A 108 -9.24 -5.67 -0.96
N ARG A 109 -10.41 -5.23 -0.49
CA ARG A 109 -11.64 -5.22 -1.29
C ARG A 109 -11.61 -4.19 -2.42
N ASP A 110 -10.85 -3.12 -2.19
CA ASP A 110 -10.83 -1.95 -3.07
C ASP A 110 -9.71 -2.04 -4.12
N PHE A 111 -8.88 -3.08 -4.07
CA PHE A 111 -7.80 -3.30 -5.02
C PHE A 111 -8.28 -4.18 -6.20
N ASN A 112 -8.63 -3.56 -7.33
CA ASN A 112 -9.11 -4.22 -8.55
C ASN A 112 -8.13 -4.17 -9.73
#